data_AF-A0AAE9J8Z4-F1
#
_entry.id   AF-A0AAE9J8Z4-F1
#
_cell.length_a   1.000
_cell.length_b   1.000
_cell.length_c   1.000
_cell.angle_alpha   90.00
_cell.angle_beta   90.00
_cell.angle_gamma   90.00
#
_symmetry.space_group_name_H-M   'P 1'
#
loop_
_entity.id
_entity.type
_entity.pdbx_description
1 polymer ?
#
loop_
_entity_poly.entity_id
_entity_poly.type
_entity_poly.pdbx_seq_one_letter_code
_entity_poly.pdbx_strand_id
1 'polypeptide(L)'
;MVQILILALSIVTVTMQQLACEPGYAIGEVPAFSGGCPQGYIRISEGLCCEDDHIEYTTCVDQPNKRGVNECPGLQEYCNNSLFKKVMMINCPRSCGFCT
;
A
#
# COMPACT_ATOMS: atom_id res chain seq x y z
N MET A 1 -38.37 -0.28 -27.84
CA MET A 1 -37.66 -1.53 -28.21
C MET A 1 -36.19 -1.13 -28.37
N VAL A 2 -35.38 -1.14 -27.30
CA VAL A 2 -34.80 -2.31 -26.59
C VAL A 2 -33.75 -2.96 -27.51
N GLN A 3 -32.45 -3.03 -27.19
CA GLN A 3 -31.65 -2.67 -25.99
C GLN A 3 -30.32 -2.03 -26.49
N ILE A 4 -29.42 -1.33 -25.77
CA ILE A 4 -29.03 -1.14 -24.35
C ILE A 4 -28.74 0.39 -24.19
N LEU A 5 -28.95 1.14 -23.09
CA LEU A 5 -28.65 1.02 -21.64
C LEU A 5 -27.15 1.08 -21.27
N ILE A 6 -26.85 1.89 -20.24
CA ILE A 6 -25.54 2.12 -19.61
C ILE A 6 -24.39 2.59 -20.52
N LEU A 7 -24.36 3.90 -20.84
CA LEU A 7 -23.08 4.62 -20.87
C LEU A 7 -22.56 4.66 -19.43
N ALA A 8 -21.87 3.60 -19.02
CA ALA A 8 -21.25 3.56 -17.71
C ALA A 8 -20.20 4.68 -17.66
N LEU A 9 -20.33 5.58 -16.69
CA LEU A 9 -19.21 6.42 -16.29
C LEU A 9 -18.19 5.52 -15.60
N SER A 10 -17.41 4.79 -16.40
CA SER A 10 -16.08 4.33 -16.02
C SER A 10 -15.14 5.54 -15.94
N ILE A 11 -15.50 6.46 -15.03
CA ILE A 11 -14.50 7.09 -14.17
C ILE A 11 -13.87 5.92 -13.44
N VAL A 12 -12.86 5.32 -14.05
CA VAL A 12 -11.86 4.56 -13.32
C VAL A 12 -11.24 5.61 -12.41
N THR A 13 -11.73 5.67 -11.18
CA THR A 13 -11.07 6.40 -10.10
C THR A 13 -9.73 5.73 -9.94
N VAL A 14 -8.70 6.26 -10.62
CA VAL A 14 -7.34 5.76 -10.53
C VAL A 14 -6.89 6.06 -9.11
N THR A 15 -7.10 5.08 -8.22
CA THR A 15 -6.67 5.14 -6.84
C THR A 15 -5.16 5.25 -6.86
N MET A 16 -4.64 6.43 -6.56
CA MET A 16 -3.21 6.70 -6.54
C MET A 16 -2.57 5.75 -5.52
N GLN A 17 -1.83 4.76 -6.02
CA GLN A 17 -1.22 3.72 -5.22
C GLN A 17 -0.02 4.33 -4.49
N GLN A 18 -0.11 4.51 -3.17
CA GLN A 18 0.94 5.20 -2.39
C GLN A 18 2.33 4.61 -2.61
N LEU A 19 2.43 3.27 -2.68
CA LEU A 19 3.68 2.56 -2.97
C LEU A 19 3.71 2.13 -4.43
N ALA A 20 4.78 2.50 -5.12
CA ALA A 20 5.27 1.85 -6.32
C ALA A 20 6.48 0.96 -5.99
N CYS A 21 7.04 0.32 -7.01
CA CYS A 21 8.20 -0.56 -6.91
C CYS A 21 9.08 -0.40 -8.16
N GLU A 22 10.39 -0.48 -8.00
CA GLU A 22 11.31 -0.41 -9.14
C GLU A 22 11.13 -1.60 -10.10
N PRO A 23 11.11 -1.39 -11.44
CA PRO A 23 10.92 -2.48 -12.40
C PRO A 23 11.97 -3.59 -12.30
N GLY A 24 11.53 -4.78 -11.89
CA GLY A 24 12.38 -5.97 -11.72
C GLY A 24 12.39 -6.53 -10.29
N TYR A 25 12.07 -5.70 -9.29
CA TYR A 25 12.07 -6.09 -7.86
C TYR A 25 10.68 -6.43 -7.32
N ALA A 26 9.65 -6.26 -8.15
CA ALA A 26 8.30 -6.73 -7.88
C ALA A 26 8.17 -8.23 -8.22
N ILE A 27 7.82 -9.04 -7.22
CA ILE A 27 7.32 -10.40 -7.41
C ILE A 27 5.78 -10.39 -7.39
N GLY A 28 5.19 -11.16 -8.30
CA GLY A 28 3.72 -11.33 -8.37
C GLY A 28 3.15 -12.19 -7.24
N GLU A 29 1.93 -12.68 -7.43
CA GLU A 29 1.23 -13.52 -6.45
C GLU A 29 2.06 -14.74 -6.02
N VAL A 30 2.68 -14.64 -4.85
CA VAL A 30 3.44 -15.74 -4.25
C VAL A 30 2.47 -16.88 -3.91
N PRO A 31 2.76 -18.15 -4.31
CA PRO A 31 1.86 -19.26 -4.09
C PRO A 31 1.61 -19.43 -2.58
N ALA A 32 0.35 -19.29 -2.18
CA ALA A 32 -0.01 -18.89 -0.82
C ALA A 32 0.15 -20.00 0.25
N PHE A 33 1.39 -20.26 0.67
CA PHE A 33 1.64 -20.76 2.02
C PHE A 33 1.58 -19.56 2.99
N SER A 34 0.46 -19.47 3.73
CA SER A 34 0.08 -18.40 4.67
C SER A 34 -0.17 -16.97 4.13
N GLY A 35 -0.25 -16.76 2.81
CA GLY A 35 -0.94 -15.59 2.22
C GLY A 35 -0.33 -14.20 2.50
N GLY A 36 0.98 -14.10 2.72
CA GLY A 36 1.70 -12.83 2.90
C GLY A 36 2.99 -12.79 2.07
N CYS A 37 3.54 -11.59 1.91
CA CYS A 37 4.84 -11.42 1.25
C CYS A 37 5.99 -12.04 2.08
N PRO A 38 7.03 -12.59 1.45
CA PRO A 38 8.19 -13.14 2.16
C PRO A 38 8.96 -12.12 3.01
N GLN A 39 9.93 -12.60 3.80
CA GLN A 39 10.87 -11.73 4.50
C GLN A 39 11.67 -10.90 3.47
N GLY A 40 11.93 -9.62 3.77
CA GLY A 40 12.42 -8.63 2.80
C GLY A 40 11.34 -7.95 1.94
N TYR A 41 10.14 -8.54 1.80
CA TYR A 41 9.13 -8.03 0.85
C TYR A 41 7.92 -7.36 1.50
N ILE A 42 7.47 -6.25 0.94
CA ILE A 42 6.30 -5.45 1.34
C ILE A 42 5.20 -5.57 0.27
N ARG A 43 3.93 -5.66 0.71
CA ARG A 43 2.78 -5.73 -0.18
C ARG A 43 2.43 -4.33 -0.70
N ILE A 44 2.72 -4.06 -1.97
CA ILE A 44 2.44 -2.75 -2.59
C ILE A 44 1.01 -2.65 -3.12
N SER A 45 0.39 -3.77 -3.52
CA SER A 45 -0.97 -3.83 -4.07
C SER A 45 -1.57 -5.23 -3.87
N GLU A 46 -2.73 -5.51 -4.49
CA GLU A 46 -3.29 -6.86 -4.53
C GLU A 46 -2.33 -7.82 -5.22
N GLY A 47 -1.98 -8.91 -4.53
CA GLY A 47 -1.04 -9.95 -5.00
C GLY A 47 0.44 -9.54 -5.09
N LEU A 48 0.74 -8.26 -5.31
CA LEU A 48 2.08 -7.74 -5.60
C LEU A 48 2.91 -7.46 -4.35
N CYS A 49 4.12 -8.03 -4.33
CA CYS A 49 5.13 -7.86 -3.30
C CYS A 49 6.40 -7.24 -3.91
N CYS A 50 7.03 -6.28 -3.22
CA CYS A 50 8.29 -5.65 -3.64
C CYS A 50 9.31 -5.70 -2.50
N GLU A 51 10.59 -5.80 -2.83
CA GLU A 51 11.70 -5.75 -1.87
C GLU A 51 11.77 -4.38 -1.15
N ASP A 52 12.06 -4.36 0.16
CA ASP A 52 11.82 -3.16 0.98
C ASP A 52 12.78 -1.98 0.71
N ASP A 53 13.94 -2.25 0.12
CA ASP A 53 14.88 -1.23 -0.38
C ASP A 53 14.52 -0.69 -1.79
N HIS A 54 13.54 -1.28 -2.49
CA HIS A 54 13.10 -0.89 -3.85
C HIS A 54 11.66 -0.31 -3.87
N ILE A 55 11.18 0.17 -2.72
CA ILE A 55 9.89 0.84 -2.56
C ILE A 55 9.99 2.32 -2.95
N GLU A 56 9.12 2.75 -3.85
CA GLU A 56 8.99 4.16 -4.26
C GLU A 56 7.70 4.78 -3.71
N TYR A 57 7.80 5.93 -3.06
CA TYR A 57 6.65 6.65 -2.51
C TYR A 57 6.09 7.64 -3.54
N THR A 58 5.01 7.25 -4.23
CA THR A 58 4.34 8.12 -5.21
C THR A 58 3.61 9.30 -4.55
N THR A 59 3.16 9.08 -3.31
CA THR A 59 2.58 10.08 -2.42
C THR A 59 3.08 9.84 -0.99
N CYS A 60 3.13 10.91 -0.19
CA CYS A 60 3.53 10.82 1.23
C CYS A 60 2.41 11.32 2.16
N VAL A 61 1.39 10.48 2.37
CA VAL A 61 0.26 10.78 3.26
C VAL A 61 0.01 9.66 4.27
N ASP A 62 -0.30 10.03 5.51
CA ASP A 62 -0.82 9.04 6.47
C ASP A 62 -2.25 8.64 6.08
N GLN A 63 -2.53 7.34 6.06
CA GLN A 63 -3.85 6.80 5.72
C GLN A 63 -4.77 6.84 6.95
N PRO A 64 -5.97 7.43 6.84
CA PRO A 64 -6.95 7.38 7.92
C PRO A 64 -7.53 5.97 8.06
N ASN A 65 -7.92 5.62 9.28
CA ASN A 65 -8.67 4.39 9.54
C ASN A 65 -10.08 4.43 8.89
N LYS A 66 -10.83 3.32 9.02
CA LYS A 66 -12.21 3.18 8.47
C LYS A 66 -13.23 4.21 8.98
N ARG A 67 -12.88 5.06 9.95
CA ARG A 67 -13.70 6.16 10.51
C ARG A 67 -13.25 7.54 10.03
N GLY A 68 -12.24 7.63 9.15
CA GLY A 68 -11.66 8.89 8.69
C GLY A 68 -10.66 9.52 9.66
N VAL A 69 -10.20 8.79 10.68
CA VAL A 69 -9.28 9.32 11.71
C VAL A 69 -7.85 8.91 11.37
N ASN A 70 -6.92 9.88 11.30
CA ASN A 70 -5.49 9.60 11.30
C ASN A 70 -5.04 9.26 12.72
N GLU A 71 -4.64 8.01 12.94
CA GLU A 71 -4.16 7.51 14.25
C GLU A 71 -2.62 7.48 14.33
N CYS A 72 -1.91 7.71 13.22
CA CYS A 72 -0.45 7.63 13.11
C CYS A 72 0.34 8.50 14.11
N PRO A 73 -0.09 9.73 14.49
CA PRO A 73 0.58 10.49 15.55
C PRO A 73 0.66 9.77 16.91
N GLY A 74 -0.29 8.87 17.21
CA GLY A 74 -0.30 8.04 18.41
C GLY A 74 0.40 6.69 18.26
N LEU A 75 0.97 6.39 17.08
CA LEU A 75 1.50 5.07 16.72
C LEU A 75 3.00 5.09 16.37
N GLN A 76 3.70 6.19 16.69
CA GLN A 76 5.11 6.40 16.35
C GLN A 76 6.06 5.33 16.93
N GLU A 77 5.73 4.75 18.09
CA GLU A 77 6.51 3.66 18.70
C GLU A 77 6.61 2.41 17.81
N TYR A 78 5.64 2.20 16.91
CA TYR A 78 5.57 1.04 16.03
C TYR A 78 6.35 1.21 14.72
N CYS A 79 6.79 2.43 14.37
CA CYS A 79 7.52 2.70 13.13
C CYS A 79 8.76 1.80 12.98
N ASN A 80 9.53 1.62 14.06
CA ASN A 80 10.73 0.79 14.10
C ASN A 80 10.51 -0.61 14.70
N ASN A 81 9.26 -0.96 15.05
CA ASN A 81 8.94 -2.28 15.58
C ASN A 81 8.85 -3.29 14.41
N SER A 82 9.65 -4.36 14.44
CA SER A 82 9.75 -5.31 13.33
C SER A 82 8.43 -6.00 12.95
N LEU A 83 7.48 -6.14 13.88
CA LEU A 83 6.15 -6.69 13.62
C LEU A 83 5.24 -5.70 12.85
N PHE A 84 5.47 -4.40 13.02
CA PHE A 84 4.58 -3.34 12.53
C PHE A 84 5.19 -2.42 11.46
N LYS A 85 6.53 -2.38 11.28
CA LYS A 85 7.22 -1.53 10.29
C LYS A 85 6.56 -1.61 8.91
N LYS A 86 6.29 -2.83 8.39
CA LYS A 86 5.63 -3.03 7.09
C LYS A 86 4.23 -2.41 7.02
N VAL A 87 3.46 -2.45 8.11
CA VAL A 87 2.13 -1.82 8.21
C VAL A 87 2.28 -0.30 8.25
N MET A 88 3.26 0.22 8.98
CA MET A 88 3.52 1.66 9.07
C MET A 88 4.10 2.26 7.79
N MET A 89 4.89 1.50 7.01
CA MET A 89 5.34 1.90 5.68
C MET A 89 4.20 2.10 4.68
N ILE A 90 3.04 1.47 4.90
CA ILE A 90 1.84 1.65 4.07
C ILE A 90 0.92 2.74 4.65
N ASN A 91 0.66 2.69 5.96
CA ASN A 91 -0.40 3.49 6.60
C ASN A 91 0.10 4.79 7.25
N CYS A 92 1.35 4.85 7.71
CA CYS A 92 1.89 5.99 8.47
C CYS A 92 3.24 6.51 7.94
N PRO A 93 3.55 6.49 6.62
CA PRO A 93 4.91 6.72 6.16
C PRO A 93 5.39 8.15 6.37
N ARG A 94 4.48 9.12 6.44
CA ARG A 94 4.81 10.51 6.77
C ARG A 94 5.06 10.68 8.27
N SER A 95 4.16 10.17 9.13
CA SER A 95 4.36 10.19 10.58
C SER A 95 5.61 9.42 11.05
N CYS A 96 6.02 8.39 10.30
CA CYS A 96 7.24 7.62 10.56
C CYS A 96 8.50 8.16 9.86
N GLY A 97 8.40 9.16 8.99
CA GLY A 97 9.54 9.73 8.26
C GLY A 97 10.16 8.80 7.21
N PHE A 98 9.39 7.86 6.64
CA PHE A 98 9.82 7.01 5.53
C PHE A 98 9.74 7.73 4.17
N CYS A 99 9.03 8.86 4.11
CA CYS A 99 8.91 9.75 2.96
C CYS A 99 8.76 11.21 3.43
N THR A 100 8.80 12.16 2.49
CA THR A 100 8.62 13.61 2.72
C THR A 100 7.62 14.22 1.76
#